data_AF-A0A3D0R0I1-F1
#
_entry.id   AF-A0A3D0R0I1-F1
#
_cell.length_a   1.000
_cell.length_b   1.000
_cell.length_c   1.000
_cell.angle_alpha   90.00
_cell.angle_beta   90.00
_cell.angle_gamma   90.00
#
_symmetry.space_group_name_H-M   'P 1'
#
loop_
_entity.id
_entity.type
_entity.pdbx_description
1 polymer ?
#
loop_
_entity_poly.entity_id
_entity_poly.type
_entity_poly.pdbx_seq_one_letter_code
_entity_poly.pdbx_strand_id
1 'polypeptide(L)'
;MASGWAVALLLGGIILLGASLQRLAGIGLGLVTVPALALLLGPSDGVALSNCASGAISAVGLAGNWRRIRPAAMLPLAGAAACTVP
;
A
#
# COMPACT_ATOMS: atom_id res chain seq x y z
N MET A 1 -26.02 8.05 13.76
CA MET A 1 -24.79 8.47 13.05
C MET A 1 -23.64 7.63 13.56
N ALA A 2 -23.05 6.74 12.75
CA ALA A 2 -21.70 6.28 13.06
C ALA A 2 -20.82 7.53 13.04
N SER A 3 -20.40 8.01 14.22
CA SER A 3 -19.59 9.22 14.36
C SER A 3 -18.38 9.08 13.44
N GLY A 4 -18.03 10.10 12.64
CA GLY A 4 -16.94 10.03 11.65
C GLY A 4 -15.61 9.46 12.19
N TRP A 5 -15.39 9.56 13.50
CA TRP A 5 -14.31 8.90 14.24
C TRP A 5 -14.28 7.37 14.12
N ALA A 6 -15.44 6.70 14.13
CA ALA A 6 -15.54 5.26 13.96
C ALA A 6 -15.10 4.83 12.55
N VAL A 7 -15.47 5.61 11.53
CA VAL A 7 -15.02 5.38 10.15
C VAL A 7 -13.52 5.62 10.03
N ALA A 8 -12.99 6.67 10.65
CA ALA A 8 -11.55 6.95 10.65
C ALA A 8 -10.73 5.86 11.34
N LEU A 9 -11.21 5.33 12.47
CA LEU A 9 -10.57 4.21 13.18
C LEU A 9 -10.58 2.93 12.33
N LEU A 10 -11.69 2.65 11.64
CA LEU A 10 -11.82 1.47 10.80
C LEU A 10 -10.91 1.57 9.56
N LEU A 11 -10.84 2.74 8.92
CA LEU A 11 -9.91 3.02 7.82
C LEU A 11 -8.44 2.91 8.27
N GLY A 12 -8.11 3.54 9.40
CA GLY A 12 -6.77 3.46 9.98
C GLY A 12 -6.37 2.03 10.31
N GLY A 13 -7.29 1.25 10.89
CA GLY A 13 -7.09 -0.17 11.20
C GLY A 13 -6.80 -1.01 9.95
N ILE A 14 -7.58 -0.83 8.88
CA ILE A 14 -7.38 -1.52 7.59
C ILE A 14 -5.99 -1.19 7.00
N ILE A 15 -5.62 0.09 6.98
CA ILE A 15 -4.31 0.54 6.45
C ILE A 15 -3.18 -0.04 7.29
N LEU A 16 -3.30 -0.01 8.62
CA LEU A 16 -2.29 -0.54 9.54
C LEU A 16 -2.09 -2.05 9.33
N LEU A 17 -3.18 -2.80 9.24
CA LEU A 17 -3.17 -4.24 8.96
C LEU A 17 -2.51 -4.56 7.61
N GLY A 18 -2.90 -3.85 6.55
CA GLY A 18 -2.31 -4.02 5.22
C GLY A 18 -0.82 -3.68 5.21
N ALA A 19 -0.40 -2.65 5.96
CA ALA A 19 0.99 -2.22 6.05
C ALA A 19 1.85 -3.26 6.79
N SER A 20 1.32 -3.80 7.91
CA SER A 20 1.94 -4.89 8.65
C SER A 20 2.06 -6.15 7.78
N LEU A 21 1.04 -6.50 7.01
CA LEU A 21 1.06 -7.66 6.11
C LEU A 21 2.03 -7.47 4.94
N GLN A 22 2.12 -6.27 4.36
CA GLN A 22 3.13 -5.94 3.34
C GLN A 22 4.55 -6.02 3.89
N ARG A 23 4.75 -5.62 5.16
CA ARG A 23 6.04 -5.77 5.86
C ARG A 23 6.40 -7.22 6.19
N LEU A 24 5.42 -8.03 6.59
CA LEU A 24 5.66 -9.40 7.08
C LEU A 24 5.77 -10.42 5.94
N ALA A 25 4.93 -10.30 4.93
CA ALA A 25 4.76 -11.32 3.89
C ALA A 25 5.19 -10.85 2.49
N GLY A 26 5.51 -9.56 2.30
CA GLY A 26 5.91 -9.01 1.00
C GLY A 26 4.78 -8.96 -0.04
N ILE A 27 3.56 -9.34 0.34
CA ILE A 27 2.34 -9.21 -0.48
C ILE A 27 1.84 -7.76 -0.46
N GLY A 28 1.42 -7.26 -1.62
CA GLY A 28 0.98 -5.87 -1.74
C GLY A 28 -0.22 -5.56 -0.84
N LEU A 29 -0.14 -4.47 -0.06
CA LEU A 29 -1.18 -3.92 0.81
C LEU A 29 -2.56 -3.93 0.13
N GLY A 30 -2.60 -3.65 -1.18
CA GLY A 30 -3.81 -3.68 -1.97
C GLY A 30 -4.57 -5.01 -1.99
N LEU A 31 -3.91 -6.15 -1.87
CA LEU A 31 -4.58 -7.46 -1.82
C LEU A 31 -5.48 -7.63 -0.60
N VAL A 32 -5.21 -6.88 0.48
CA VAL A 32 -5.95 -6.95 1.75
C VAL A 32 -6.86 -5.73 1.92
N THR A 33 -6.37 -4.54 1.54
CA THR A 33 -7.09 -3.29 1.80
C THR A 33 -8.10 -2.92 0.72
N VAL A 34 -7.89 -3.29 -0.55
CA VAL A 34 -8.79 -2.94 -1.67
C VAL A 34 -10.19 -3.52 -1.52
N PRO A 35 -10.43 -4.81 -1.22
CA PRO A 35 -11.80 -5.34 -1.13
C PRO A 35 -12.61 -4.68 0.00
N ALA A 36 -11.97 -4.37 1.14
CA ALA A 36 -12.62 -3.69 2.25
C ALA A 36 -12.90 -2.20 1.95
N LEU A 37 -11.94 -1.50 1.35
CA LEU A 37 -12.11 -0.09 0.94
C LEU A 37 -13.12 0.08 -0.21
N ALA A 38 -13.15 -0.86 -1.15
CA ALA A 38 -14.10 -0.85 -2.27
C ALA A 38 -15.55 -1.03 -1.80
N LEU A 39 -15.79 -1.84 -0.77
CA LEU A 39 -17.10 -1.98 -0.14
C LEU A 39 -17.53 -0.73 0.63
N LEU A 40 -16.58 0.06 1.14
CA LEU A 40 -16.87 1.22 1.99
C LEU A 40 -16.99 2.55 1.23
N LEU A 41 -16.13 2.79 0.24
CA LEU A 41 -16.06 4.05 -0.53
C LEU A 41 -16.46 3.89 -2.00
N GLY A 42 -16.62 2.66 -2.48
CA GLY A 42 -16.74 2.35 -3.90
C GLY A 42 -15.40 1.95 -4.52
N PRO A 43 -15.43 1.24 -5.66
CA PRO A 43 -14.26 0.58 -6.23
C PRO A 43 -13.16 1.57 -6.69
N SER A 44 -13.53 2.70 -7.26
CA SER A 44 -12.59 3.72 -7.75
C SER A 44 -11.82 4.40 -6.60
N ASP A 45 -12.54 4.92 -5.60
CA ASP A 45 -11.92 5.63 -4.47
C ASP A 45 -11.17 4.67 -3.55
N GLY A 46 -11.67 3.45 -3.34
CA GLY A 46 -11.01 2.45 -2.52
C GLY A 46 -9.67 1.98 -3.09
N VAL A 47 -9.61 1.78 -4.42
CA VAL A 47 -8.35 1.44 -5.12
C VAL A 47 -7.38 2.63 -5.08
N ALA A 48 -7.86 3.85 -5.32
CA ALA A 48 -7.02 5.06 -5.31
C ALA A 48 -6.37 5.29 -3.94
N LEU A 49 -7.16 5.22 -2.86
CA LEU A 49 -6.67 5.35 -1.48
C LEU A 49 -5.67 4.24 -1.13
N SER A 50 -5.96 3.00 -1.51
CA SER A 50 -5.08 1.87 -1.25
C SER A 50 -3.73 2.02 -1.95
N ASN A 51 -3.73 2.46 -3.21
CA ASN A 51 -2.50 2.70 -3.97
C ASN A 51 -1.70 3.88 -3.39
N CYS A 52 -2.37 4.98 -3.04
CA CYS A 52 -1.73 6.12 -2.39
C CYS A 52 -1.08 5.73 -1.05
N ALA A 53 -1.79 4.95 -0.22
CA ALA A 53 -1.26 4.46 1.05
C ALA A 53 -0.05 3.54 0.82
N SER A 54 -0.14 2.60 -0.12
CA SER A 54 0.97 1.70 -0.47
C SER A 54 2.21 2.46 -0.93
N GLY A 55 2.02 3.49 -1.77
CA GLY A 55 3.07 4.38 -2.23
C GLY A 55 3.73 5.15 -1.08
N ALA A 56 2.93 5.75 -0.19
CA ALA A 56 3.43 6.48 0.98
C ALA A 56 4.24 5.57 1.93
N ILE A 57 3.73 4.38 2.24
CA ILE A 57 4.40 3.39 3.09
C ILE A 57 5.72 2.95 2.45
N SER A 58 5.71 2.67 1.14
CA SER A 58 6.90 2.28 0.38
C SER A 58 7.94 3.39 0.38
N ALA A 59 7.54 4.66 0.17
CA ALA A 59 8.43 5.82 0.20
C ALA A 59 9.06 6.03 1.59
N VAL A 60 8.28 5.90 2.67
CA VAL A 60 8.80 5.99 4.04
C VAL A 60 9.79 4.85 4.34
N GLY A 61 9.47 3.63 3.93
CA GLY A 61 10.38 2.48 4.06
C GLY A 61 11.68 2.67 3.28
N LEU A 62 11.59 3.22 2.06
CA LEU A 62 12.72 3.54 1.20
C LEU A 62 13.59 4.64 1.82
N ALA A 63 12.98 5.72 2.32
CA ALA A 63 13.68 6.82 2.98
C ALA A 63 14.42 6.36 4.24
N GLY A 64 13.75 5.54 5.08
CA GLY A 64 14.36 5.02 6.30
C GLY A 64 15.51 4.04 6.05
N ASN A 65 15.49 3.33 4.92
CA ASN A 65 16.50 2.31 4.60
C ASN A 65 17.42 2.67 3.43
N TRP A 66 17.36 3.92 2.92
CA TRP A 66 17.99 4.37 1.66
C TRP A 66 19.47 4.00 1.55
N ARG A 67 20.21 4.05 2.67
CA ARG A 67 21.65 3.75 2.70
C ARG A 67 21.99 2.26 2.58
N ARG A 68 21.03 1.35 2.78
CA ARG A 68 21.21 -0.11 2.62
C ARG A 68 20.73 -0.61 1.25
N ILE A 69 20.16 0.27 0.44
CA ILE A 69 19.58 -0.08 -0.86
C ILE A 69 20.72 -0.14 -1.88
N ARG A 70 20.74 -1.18 -2.72
CA ARG A 70 21.66 -1.28 -3.85
C ARG A 70 20.93 -0.89 -5.14
N PRO A 71 20.84 0.40 -5.49
CA PRO A 71 20.04 0.88 -6.61
C PRO A 71 20.46 0.25 -7.94
N ALA A 72 21.75 -0.05 -8.11
CA ALA A 72 22.28 -0.70 -9.31
C ALA A 72 21.69 -2.10 -9.58
N ALA A 73 21.32 -2.84 -8.54
CA ALA A 73 20.68 -4.15 -8.69
C ALA A 73 19.14 -4.05 -8.79
N MET A 74 18.54 -3.00 -8.21
CA MET A 74 17.09 -2.84 -8.16
C MET A 74 16.50 -2.16 -9.40
N LEU A 75 17.22 -1.22 -10.04
CA LEU A 75 16.78 -0.57 -11.28
C LEU A 75 16.44 -1.56 -12.42
N PRO A 76 17.31 -2.56 -12.75
CA PRO A 76 17.00 -3.49 -13.83
C PRO A 76 15.79 -4.39 -13.51
N LEU A 77 15.61 -4.78 -12.24
CA LEU A 77 14.44 -5.53 -11.80
C LEU A 77 13.15 -4.69 -11.91
N ALA A 78 13.20 -3.41 -11.51
CA ALA A 78 12.08 -2.49 -11.64
C ALA A 78 11.71 -2.24 -13.12
N GLY A 79 12.73 -2.08 -13.99
CA GLY A 79 12.54 -1.97 -15.43
C GLY A 79 11.90 -3.22 -16.03
N ALA A 80 12.37 -4.41 -15.66
CA ALA A 80 11.79 -5.67 -16.10
C ALA A 80 10.32 -5.81 -15.66
N ALA A 81 10.00 -5.43 -14.42
CA ALA A 81 8.63 -5.43 -13.91
C ALA A 81 7.73 -4.43 -14.64
N ALA A 82 8.23 -3.25 -14.99
CA ALA A 82 7.47 -2.27 -15.77
C ALA A 82 7.17 -2.75 -17.19
N CYS A 83 8.06 -3.55 -17.79
CA CYS A 83 7.86 -4.11 -19.12
C CYS A 83 6.88 -5.31 -19.14
N THR A 84 6.68 -6.01 -18.01
CA THR A 84 5.80 -7.19 -17.94
C THR A 84 4.37 -6.87 -17.49
N VAL A 85 4.13 -5.69 -16.93
CA VAL A 85 2.79 -5.22 -16.56
C VAL A 85 2.19 -4.46 -17.76
N PRO A 86 1.11 -4.95 -18.39
CA PRO A 86 0.46 -4.30 -19.52
C PRO A 86 -0.33 -3.04 -19.13
#